data_AF-A0A7S2XZI9-F1
#
_entry.id   AF-A0A7S2XZI9-F1
#
_cell.length_a   1.000
_cell.length_b   1.000
_cell.length_c   1.000
_cell.angle_alpha   90.00
_cell.angle_beta   90.00
_cell.angle_gamma   90.00
#
_symmetry.space_group_name_H-M   'P 1'
#
loop_
_entity.id
_entity.type
_entity.pdbx_description
1 polymer ?
#
loop_
_entity_poly.entity_id
_entity_poly.type
_entity_poly.pdbx_seq_one_letter_code
_entity_poly.pdbx_strand_id
1 'polypeptide(L)'
;GDVDPTQVHKALQRIRERKLVSFIPWGPASIQVALSRKSPYVETAHKVSGLMLANHTCMAQLFSRSVHHFDKLYKQSAFIKNYQESPIFSGEDGLVEFDDSREVVADLIEEYKAAERVDYITWGLNSGEEQKT
;
A
#
# COMPACT_ATOMS: atom_id res chain seq x y z
N GLY A 1 -17.96 15.46 -12.73
CA GLY A 1 -19.38 15.60 -13.13
C GLY A 1 -19.84 17.00 -12.80
N ASP A 2 -21.14 17.24 -12.88
CA ASP A 2 -21.72 18.49 -12.39
C ASP A 2 -21.81 18.44 -10.86
N VAL A 3 -20.90 19.15 -10.19
CA VAL A 3 -20.75 19.12 -8.72
C VAL A 3 -20.45 20.53 -8.23
N ASP A 4 -21.20 20.97 -7.23
CA ASP A 4 -20.97 22.24 -6.53
C ASP A 4 -19.79 22.11 -5.55
N PRO A 5 -18.72 22.91 -5.68
CA PRO A 5 -17.57 22.90 -4.77
C PRO A 5 -17.94 23.10 -3.29
N THR A 6 -18.99 23.87 -3.00
CA THR A 6 -19.41 24.12 -1.62
C THR A 6 -19.97 22.86 -0.94
N GLN A 7 -20.63 22.00 -1.71
CA GLN A 7 -21.16 20.73 -1.21
C GLN A 7 -20.03 19.73 -0.93
N VAL A 8 -18.95 19.76 -1.72
CA VAL A 8 -17.76 18.94 -1.49
C VAL A 8 -17.11 19.30 -0.17
N HIS A 9 -16.92 20.59 0.11
CA HIS A 9 -16.34 21.04 1.38
C HIS A 9 -17.20 20.58 2.58
N LYS A 10 -18.53 20.75 2.50
CA LYS A 10 -19.46 20.29 3.54
C LYS A 10 -19.40 18.77 3.74
N ALA A 11 -19.25 17.99 2.67
CA ALA A 11 -19.14 16.54 2.76
C ALA A 11 -17.84 16.11 3.45
N LEU A 12 -16.70 16.72 3.08
CA LEU A 12 -15.41 16.46 3.73
C LEU A 12 -15.44 16.79 5.22
N GLN A 13 -16.06 17.91 5.59
CA GLN A 13 -16.21 18.29 6.99
C GLN A 13 -16.99 17.23 7.78
N ARG A 14 -18.11 16.72 7.23
CA ARG A 14 -18.89 15.65 7.89
C ARG A 14 -18.10 14.36 8.07
N ILE A 15 -17.28 13.96 7.09
CA ILE A 15 -16.43 12.76 7.19
C ILE A 15 -15.45 12.91 8.36
N ARG A 16 -14.84 14.09 8.48
CA ARG A 16 -13.90 14.40 9.56
C ARG A 16 -14.58 14.45 10.93
N GLU A 17 -15.71 15.14 11.06
CA GLU A 17 -16.43 15.28 12.33
C GLU A 17 -16.97 13.95 12.86
N ARG A 18 -17.48 13.10 11.96
CA ARG A 18 -18.01 11.79 12.32
C ARG A 18 -16.94 10.73 12.54
N LYS A 19 -15.67 11.04 12.28
CA LYS A 19 -14.54 10.09 12.37
C LYS A 19 -14.84 8.75 11.71
N LEU A 20 -15.50 8.77 10.54
CA LEU A 20 -15.90 7.55 9.83
C LEU A 20 -14.69 6.75 9.31
N VAL A 21 -13.53 7.39 9.22
CA VAL A 21 -12.29 6.83 8.71
C VAL A 21 -11.20 7.07 9.74
N SER A 22 -10.45 6.02 10.07
CA SER A 22 -9.26 6.09 10.90
C SER A 22 -8.08 6.54 10.05
N PHE A 23 -7.39 7.59 10.49
CA PHE A 23 -6.17 8.08 9.86
C PHE A 23 -4.96 7.79 10.75
N ILE A 24 -3.77 7.94 10.17
CA ILE A 24 -2.50 7.85 10.88
C ILE A 24 -2.45 8.79 12.10
N PRO A 25 -1.89 8.36 13.24
CA PRO A 25 -1.88 9.16 14.47
C PRO A 25 -0.75 10.20 14.54
N TRP A 26 0.31 10.04 13.74
CA TRP A 26 1.53 10.83 13.78
C TRP A 26 1.53 12.03 12.82
N GLY A 27 0.43 12.25 12.08
CA GLY A 27 0.31 13.35 11.12
C GLY A 27 -1.14 13.79 10.90
N PRO A 28 -1.36 14.95 10.27
CA PRO A 28 -2.70 15.43 9.96
C PRO A 28 -3.36 14.53 8.89
N ALA A 29 -4.66 14.28 9.04
CA ALA A 29 -5.45 13.56 8.03
C ALA A 29 -5.46 14.32 6.70
N SER A 30 -4.94 13.70 5.65
CA SER A 30 -4.91 14.27 4.29
C SER A 30 -6.04 13.70 3.45
N ILE A 31 -6.97 14.55 3.02
CA ILE A 31 -8.01 14.21 2.05
C ILE A 31 -7.95 15.24 0.92
N GLN A 32 -7.62 14.77 -0.27
CA GLN A 32 -7.56 15.62 -1.47
C GLN A 32 -8.72 15.29 -2.39
N VAL A 33 -9.34 16.32 -2.97
CA VAL A 33 -10.44 16.16 -3.91
C VAL A 33 -10.15 16.96 -5.17
N ALA A 34 -10.19 16.27 -6.31
CA ALA A 34 -10.10 16.89 -7.63
C ALA A 34 -11.47 16.84 -8.32
N LEU A 35 -11.95 17.99 -8.76
CA LEU A 35 -13.17 18.11 -9.52
C LEU A 35 -12.84 18.07 -11.01
N SER A 36 -13.34 17.05 -11.71
CA SER A 36 -13.19 16.92 -13.16
C SER A 36 -14.54 16.93 -13.85
N ARG A 37 -14.61 17.55 -15.03
CA ARG A 37 -15.79 17.50 -15.91
C ARG A 37 -15.80 16.19 -16.66
N LYS A 38 -17.00 15.66 -16.91
CA LYS A 38 -17.13 14.44 -17.71
C LYS A 38 -16.84 14.75 -19.18
N SER A 39 -16.37 13.76 -19.92
CA SER A 39 -16.18 13.88 -21.37
C SER A 39 -17.52 14.19 -22.04
N PRO A 40 -17.59 15.18 -22.96
CA PRO A 40 -18.81 15.49 -23.69
C PRO A 40 -19.14 14.45 -24.78
N TYR A 41 -18.19 13.58 -25.13
CA TYR A 41 -18.32 12.60 -26.21
C TYR A 41 -18.81 11.22 -25.73
N VAL A 42 -18.93 11.03 -24.43
CA VAL A 42 -19.35 9.76 -23.83
C VAL A 42 -20.70 9.98 -23.17
N GLU A 43 -21.73 9.32 -23.69
CA GLU A 43 -23.03 9.30 -23.02
C GLU A 43 -22.90 8.60 -21.67
N THR A 44 -23.34 9.28 -20.60
CA THR A 44 -23.29 8.72 -19.25
C THR A 44 -24.65 8.84 -18.60
N ALA A 45 -25.17 7.73 -18.08
CA ALA A 45 -26.49 7.68 -17.44
C ALA A 45 -26.56 8.46 -16.10
N HIS A 46 -25.41 8.66 -15.44
CA HIS A 46 -25.33 9.31 -14.13
C HIS A 46 -24.81 10.73 -14.23
N LYS A 47 -25.40 11.67 -13.47
CA LYS A 47 -24.92 13.07 -13.39
C LYS A 47 -23.56 13.20 -12.71
N VAL A 48 -23.31 12.39 -11.68
CA VAL A 48 -22.08 12.42 -10.87
C VAL A 48 -21.43 11.04 -10.87
N SER A 49 -20.11 11.00 -10.79
CA SER A 49 -19.30 9.79 -10.61
C SER A 49 -18.14 10.15 -9.66
N GLY A 50 -17.71 9.18 -8.86
CA GLY A 50 -16.59 9.33 -7.93
C GLY A 50 -15.61 8.18 -8.06
N LEU A 51 -14.33 8.49 -7.93
CA LEU A 51 -13.23 7.54 -7.83
C LEU A 51 -12.45 7.89 -6.57
N MET A 52 -12.15 6.89 -5.73
CA MET A 52 -11.32 7.07 -4.55
C MET A 52 -10.00 6.34 -4.76
N LEU A 53 -8.91 7.09 -4.70
CA LEU A 53 -7.56 6.55 -4.56
C LEU A 53 -7.18 6.68 -3.08
N ALA A 54 -7.05 5.54 -2.40
CA ALA A 54 -6.74 5.50 -0.97
C ALA A 54 -5.47 4.69 -0.73
N ASN A 55 -4.50 5.31 -0.07
CA ASN A 55 -3.37 4.59 0.51
C ASN A 55 -3.78 4.16 1.92
N HIS A 56 -3.87 2.85 2.16
CA HIS A 56 -4.38 2.30 3.41
C HIS A 56 -3.51 1.13 3.89
N THR A 57 -3.15 1.13 5.18
CA THR A 57 -2.22 0.17 5.80
C THR A 57 -2.71 -1.28 5.76
N CYS A 58 -4.01 -1.50 5.56
CA CYS A 58 -4.60 -2.84 5.31
C CYS A 58 -3.90 -3.61 4.16
N MET A 59 -3.20 -2.94 3.24
CA MET A 59 -2.37 -3.60 2.24
C MET A 59 -1.34 -4.58 2.83
N ALA A 60 -0.88 -4.36 4.07
CA ALA A 60 -0.02 -5.29 4.78
C ALA A 60 -0.61 -6.71 4.91
N GLN A 61 -1.93 -6.84 5.03
CA GLN A 61 -2.61 -8.13 5.11
C GLN A 61 -2.52 -8.90 3.78
N LEU A 62 -2.58 -8.20 2.65
CA LEU A 62 -2.40 -8.79 1.33
C LEU A 62 -0.98 -9.35 1.20
N PHE A 63 0.03 -8.55 1.53
CA PHE A 63 1.43 -8.97 1.45
C PHE A 63 1.73 -10.13 2.41
N SER A 64 1.20 -10.08 3.64
CA SER A 64 1.35 -11.19 4.59
C SER A 64 0.77 -12.51 4.06
N ARG A 65 -0.36 -12.48 3.36
CA ARG A 65 -0.93 -13.67 2.71
C ARG A 65 -0.06 -14.16 1.55
N SER A 66 0.49 -13.24 0.74
CA SER A 66 1.39 -13.58 -0.35
C SER A 66 2.67 -14.25 0.17
N VAL A 67 3.30 -13.69 1.21
CA VAL A 67 4.48 -14.29 1.87
C VAL A 67 4.14 -15.66 2.46
N HIS A 68 2.98 -15.81 3.11
CA HIS A 68 2.56 -17.12 3.64
C HIS A 68 2.43 -18.19 2.55
N HIS A 69 1.84 -17.85 1.40
CA HIS A 69 1.75 -18.77 0.26
C HIS A 69 3.11 -19.07 -0.35
N PHE A 70 3.96 -18.05 -0.50
CA PHE A 70 5.33 -18.19 -0.98
C PHE A 70 6.13 -19.14 -0.08
N ASP A 71 6.17 -18.88 1.22
CA ASP A 71 6.91 -19.70 2.20
C ASP A 71 6.48 -21.18 2.14
N LYS A 72 5.19 -21.45 1.91
CA LYS A 72 4.66 -22.82 1.81
C LYS A 72 5.19 -23.54 0.56
N LEU A 73 5.22 -22.87 -0.59
CA LEU A 73 5.72 -23.43 -1.84
C LEU A 73 7.24 -23.56 -1.83
N TYR A 74 7.93 -22.54 -1.32
CA TYR A 74 9.39 -22.46 -1.27
C TYR A 74 9.98 -23.55 -0.35
N LYS A 75 9.38 -23.78 0.83
CA LYS A 75 9.76 -24.88 1.75
C LYS A 75 9.64 -26.28 1.15
N GLN A 76 8.74 -26.45 0.17
CA GLN A 76 8.55 -27.72 -0.53
C GLN A 76 9.40 -27.82 -1.80
N SER A 77 10.24 -26.81 -2.08
CA SER A 77 10.95 -26.62 -3.34
C SER A 77 10.04 -26.77 -4.57
N ALA A 78 8.75 -26.41 -4.41
CA ALA A 78 7.74 -26.61 -5.44
C ALA A 78 7.88 -25.54 -6.52
N PHE A 79 7.85 -25.95 -7.79
CA PHE A 79 7.91 -25.07 -8.96
C PHE A 79 9.21 -24.25 -9.11
N ILE A 80 10.25 -24.50 -8.30
CA ILE A 80 11.53 -23.76 -8.35
C ILE A 80 12.33 -24.06 -9.62
N LYS A 81 12.31 -25.29 -10.12
CA LYS A 81 13.12 -25.73 -11.28
C LYS A 81 12.93 -24.87 -12.54
N ASN A 82 11.69 -24.42 -12.78
CA ASN A 82 11.37 -23.57 -13.93
C ASN A 82 12.07 -22.19 -13.85
N TYR A 83 12.36 -21.72 -12.64
CA TYR A 83 13.05 -20.45 -12.43
C TYR A 83 14.56 -20.61 -12.62
N GLN A 84 15.15 -21.74 -12.24
CA GLN A 84 16.59 -22.02 -12.37
C GLN A 84 17.12 -21.97 -13.81
N GLU A 85 16.24 -22.11 -14.81
CA GLU A 85 16.60 -21.97 -16.23
C GLU A 85 16.76 -20.49 -16.66
N SER A 86 16.32 -19.55 -15.85
CA SER A 86 16.45 -18.11 -16.10
C SER A 86 17.84 -17.61 -15.71
N PRO A 87 18.46 -16.68 -16.48
CA PRO A 87 19.81 -16.17 -16.22
C PRO A 87 20.05 -15.59 -14.82
N ILE A 88 19.00 -15.02 -14.21
CA ILE A 88 19.07 -14.43 -12.85
C ILE A 88 19.10 -15.51 -11.75
N PHE A 89 18.59 -16.70 -12.05
CA PHE A 89 18.44 -17.81 -11.10
C PHE A 89 19.36 -19.01 -11.43
N SER A 90 20.12 -18.94 -12.52
CA SER A 90 20.97 -20.04 -13.02
C SER A 90 22.37 -20.11 -12.39
N GLY A 91 22.74 -19.15 -11.53
CA GLY A 91 24.02 -19.14 -10.79
C GLY A 91 23.96 -19.93 -9.47
N GLU A 92 25.12 -20.10 -8.81
CA GLU A 92 25.21 -20.77 -7.49
C GLU A 92 24.32 -20.10 -6.41
N ASP A 93 24.12 -18.79 -6.52
CA ASP A 93 23.34 -17.98 -5.58
C ASP A 93 21.93 -17.63 -6.07
N GLY A 94 21.43 -18.27 -7.14
CA GLY A 94 20.15 -17.90 -7.74
C GLY A 94 18.97 -17.93 -6.75
N LEU A 95 18.97 -18.85 -5.80
CA LEU A 95 17.90 -18.95 -4.80
C LEU A 95 17.99 -17.88 -3.69
N VAL A 96 19.16 -17.26 -3.50
CA VAL A 96 19.34 -16.16 -2.53
C VAL A 96 18.46 -14.97 -2.89
N GLU A 97 18.27 -14.70 -4.19
CA GLU A 97 17.39 -13.62 -4.67
C GLU A 97 15.94 -13.77 -4.19
N PHE A 98 15.46 -15.01 -4.05
CA PHE A 98 14.13 -15.28 -3.51
C PHE A 98 14.04 -15.00 -2.01
N ASP A 99 15.10 -15.31 -1.28
CA ASP A 99 15.19 -15.06 0.16
C ASP A 99 15.29 -13.54 0.45
N ASP A 100 16.14 -12.83 -0.30
CA ASP A 100 16.28 -11.37 -0.24
C ASP A 100 14.96 -10.66 -0.57
N SER A 101 14.31 -11.06 -1.68
CA SER A 101 13.01 -10.51 -2.07
C SER A 101 11.95 -10.74 -0.99
N ARG A 102 11.98 -11.90 -0.32
CA ARG A 102 11.04 -12.23 0.76
C ARG A 102 11.32 -11.39 2.00
N GLU A 103 12.57 -11.11 2.33
CA GLU A 103 12.97 -10.23 3.43
C GLU A 103 12.48 -8.80 3.20
N VAL A 104 12.69 -8.23 2.01
CA VAL A 104 12.19 -6.89 1.66
C VAL A 104 10.68 -6.76 1.84
N VAL A 105 9.91 -7.79 1.46
CA VAL A 105 8.45 -7.79 1.66
C VAL A 105 8.09 -7.93 3.14
N ALA A 106 8.88 -8.66 3.93
CA ALA A 106 8.68 -8.79 5.37
C ALA A 106 8.90 -7.43 6.07
N ASP A 107 9.95 -6.71 5.70
CA ASP A 107 10.25 -5.37 6.21
C ASP A 107 9.15 -4.39 5.85
N LEU A 108 8.66 -4.44 4.60
CA LEU A 108 7.52 -3.62 4.16
C LEU A 108 6.27 -3.88 5.02
N ILE A 109 5.98 -5.14 5.36
CA ILE A 109 4.85 -5.48 6.23
C ILE A 109 5.04 -4.91 7.63
N GLU A 110 6.27 -4.94 8.15
CA GLU A 110 6.59 -4.36 9.46
C GLU A 110 6.46 -2.83 9.46
N GLU A 111 6.94 -2.16 8.43
CA GLU A 111 6.79 -0.72 8.25
C GLU A 111 5.31 -0.30 8.21
N TYR A 112 4.46 -1.03 7.48
CA TYR A 112 3.02 -0.76 7.48
C TYR A 112 2.38 -0.90 8.86
N LYS A 113 2.82 -1.87 9.68
CA LYS A 113 2.35 -2.04 11.06
C LYS A 113 2.87 -0.94 11.97
N ALA A 114 4.13 -0.52 11.79
CA ALA A 114 4.72 0.59 12.52
C ALA A 114 3.99 1.90 12.21
N ALA A 115 3.57 2.11 10.95
CA ALA A 115 2.84 3.31 10.52
C ALA A 115 1.47 3.49 11.19
N GLU A 116 0.89 2.45 11.78
CA GLU A 116 -0.34 2.55 12.57
C GLU A 116 -0.10 3.06 14.01
N ARG A 117 1.17 3.08 14.46
CA ARG A 117 1.55 3.48 15.82
C ARG A 117 1.91 4.97 15.90
N VAL A 118 1.80 5.53 17.10
CA VAL A 118 2.09 6.95 17.37
C VAL A 118 3.59 7.26 17.28
N ASP A 119 4.43 6.28 17.60
CA ASP A 119 5.89 6.35 17.61
C ASP A 119 6.54 6.07 16.24
N TYR A 120 5.75 6.02 15.17
CA TYR A 120 6.26 5.74 13.82
C TYR A 120 7.41 6.66 13.39
N ILE A 121 7.29 7.97 13.67
CA ILE A 121 8.32 8.96 13.30
C ILE A 121 9.65 8.65 14.01
N THR A 122 9.61 8.32 15.30
CA THR A 122 10.80 7.94 16.06
C THR A 122 11.34 6.58 15.66
N TRP A 123 10.46 5.63 15.34
CA TRP A 123 10.84 4.32 14.84
C TRP A 123 11.65 4.44 13.55
N GLY A 124 11.16 5.19 12.56
CA GLY A 124 11.85 5.37 11.27
C GLY A 124 13.17 6.15 11.36
N LEU A 125 13.34 7.00 12.38
CA LEU A 125 14.61 7.69 12.63
C LEU A 125 15.68 6.72 13.15
N ASN A 126 15.30 5.80 14.04
CA ASN A 126 16.23 4.83 14.61
C ASN A 126 16.67 3.78 13.59
N SER A 127 15.78 3.30 12.73
CA SER A 127 16.13 2.35 11.66
C SER A 127 17.04 2.97 10.58
N GLY A 128 16.97 4.27 10.36
CA GLY A 128 17.86 4.99 9.43
C GLY A 128 19.26 5.27 9.98
N GLU A 129 19.45 5.23 11.30
CA GLU A 129 20.75 5.38 11.96
C GLU A 129 21.51 4.03 12.01
N GLU A 130 20.82 2.92 12.24
CA GLU A 130 21.44 1.57 12.26
C GLU A 130 22.04 1.17 10.89
N GLN A 131 21.50 1.66 9.77
CA GLN A 131 22.04 1.39 8.42
C GLN A 131 23.28 2.24 8.06
N LYS A 132 23.70 3.21 8.89
CA LYS A 132 24.83 4.11 8.61
C LYS A 132 26.12 3.80 9.39
N THR A 133 26.12 2.76 10.22
CA THR A 133 27.28 2.30 11.01
C THR A 133 27.70 0.91 10.57
#